data_AF-A0A7S4SJ74-F1
#
_entry.id   AF-A0A7S4SJ74-F1
#
_cell.length_a   1.000
_cell.length_b   1.000
_cell.length_c   1.000
_cell.angle_alpha   90.00
_cell.angle_beta   90.00
_cell.angle_gamma   90.00
#
_symmetry.space_group_name_H-M   'P 1'
#
loop_
_entity.id
_entity.type
_entity.pdbx_description
1 polymer ?
#
loop_
_entity_poly.entity_id
_entity_poly.type
_entity_poly.pdbx_seq_one_letter_code
_entity_poly.pdbx_strand_id
1 'polypeptide(L)'
;AEKNGRDVTLVQLTDLFKGSKNKNSTKFIILSKLSGYGKGSKYSKQDIDRIAHTMVFEGILEEISEQAGNGFSADYVHLGRNSDPVMNGQRTFYVDFSRKAPPPPKTPKKAKTDGASNDVTTTTRKKQSKKSKTASQSDKKGKTVVIRNGKFYVPDADDFENGNENFDEDDFGLGTFAHRVGSKACNAQNKAVLPKEQTQMLVDRIKKLVSLWADEERMNGNKVFYWNIMNKDETNTISTQVPTSMEELSSFGILGENIERENGKRPIKSIAGKSAKIY
;
A
#
# COMPACT_ATOMS: atom_id res chain seq x y z
N ALA A 1 -32.30 -10.84 -28.88
CA ALA A 1 -30.83 -10.77 -28.75
C ALA A 1 -30.43 -11.62 -27.55
N GLU A 2 -29.78 -12.75 -27.77
CA GLU A 2 -29.43 -13.72 -26.73
C GLU A 2 -28.47 -13.12 -25.70
N LYS A 3 -28.95 -12.91 -24.48
CA LYS A 3 -28.12 -12.65 -23.29
C LYS A 3 -27.45 -13.95 -22.80
N ASN A 4 -26.73 -14.64 -23.69
CA ASN A 4 -26.07 -15.92 -23.40
C ASN A 4 -24.54 -15.81 -23.26
N GLY A 5 -24.00 -14.61 -23.11
CA GLY A 5 -22.64 -14.40 -22.59
C GLY A 5 -22.76 -14.00 -21.13
N ARG A 6 -22.28 -14.83 -20.20
CA ARG A 6 -22.05 -14.36 -18.83
C ARG A 6 -20.89 -13.38 -18.91
N ASP A 7 -21.14 -12.13 -18.54
CA ASP A 7 -20.11 -11.11 -18.52
C ASP A 7 -19.01 -11.50 -17.53
N VAL A 8 -17.78 -11.08 -17.85
CA VAL A 8 -16.57 -11.49 -17.12
C VAL A 8 -15.98 -10.26 -16.47
N THR A 9 -15.67 -10.35 -15.17
CA THR A 9 -14.99 -9.24 -14.48
C THR A 9 -13.50 -9.19 -14.84
N LEU A 10 -12.84 -8.04 -14.67
CA LEU A 10 -11.43 -7.89 -15.02
C LEU A 10 -10.54 -8.91 -14.28
N VAL A 11 -10.86 -9.18 -13.01
CA VAL A 11 -10.18 -10.19 -12.18
C VAL A 11 -10.33 -11.60 -12.75
N GLN A 12 -11.54 -11.95 -13.22
CA GLN A 12 -11.77 -13.24 -13.85
C GLN A 12 -11.04 -13.33 -15.18
N LEU A 13 -11.03 -12.26 -15.98
CA LEU A 13 -10.32 -12.19 -17.26
C LEU A 13 -8.82 -12.45 -17.08
N THR A 14 -8.17 -11.78 -16.13
CA THR A 14 -6.72 -11.96 -15.89
C THR A 14 -6.40 -13.35 -15.34
N ASP A 15 -7.27 -13.92 -14.49
CA ASP A 15 -7.14 -15.30 -14.00
C ASP A 15 -7.25 -16.34 -15.13
N LEU A 16 -8.22 -16.18 -16.04
CA LEU A 16 -8.42 -17.07 -17.18
C LEU A 16 -7.26 -16.97 -18.17
N PHE A 17 -6.80 -15.75 -18.47
CA PHE A 17 -5.65 -15.54 -19.33
C PHE A 17 -4.38 -16.17 -18.76
N LYS A 18 -4.17 -16.06 -17.45
CA LYS A 18 -3.07 -16.73 -16.74
C LYS A 18 -3.18 -18.27 -16.78
N GLY A 19 -4.39 -18.82 -16.90
CA GLY A 19 -4.65 -20.25 -16.81
C GLY A 19 -4.88 -20.73 -15.37
N SER A 20 -5.39 -19.85 -14.50
CA SER A 20 -5.77 -20.23 -13.14
C SER A 20 -6.91 -21.27 -13.18
N LYS A 21 -6.87 -22.21 -12.24
CA LYS A 21 -7.92 -23.23 -12.04
C LYS A 21 -8.86 -22.85 -10.88
N ASN A 22 -8.84 -21.59 -10.47
CA ASN A 22 -9.69 -21.09 -9.38
C ASN A 22 -11.16 -21.32 -9.70
N LYS A 23 -11.84 -22.08 -8.84
CA LYS A 23 -13.25 -22.44 -9.02
C LYS A 23 -14.13 -21.21 -9.22
N ASN A 24 -13.86 -20.11 -8.52
CA ASN A 24 -14.66 -18.88 -8.63
C ASN A 24 -14.61 -18.25 -10.04
N SER A 25 -13.47 -18.37 -10.72
CA SER A 25 -13.27 -17.80 -12.06
C SER A 25 -13.69 -18.77 -13.17
N THR A 26 -13.73 -20.08 -12.90
CA THR A 26 -14.03 -21.10 -13.91
C THR A 26 -15.40 -21.78 -13.77
N LYS A 27 -16.13 -21.56 -12.67
CA LYS A 27 -17.38 -22.29 -12.33
C LYS A 27 -18.43 -22.23 -13.43
N PHE A 28 -18.46 -21.14 -14.19
CA PHE A 28 -19.53 -20.82 -15.12
C PHE A 28 -19.06 -20.68 -16.57
N ILE A 29 -17.80 -21.00 -16.87
CA ILE A 29 -17.16 -20.77 -18.16
C ILE A 29 -16.72 -22.12 -18.76
N ILE A 30 -17.07 -22.33 -20.02
CA ILE A 30 -16.66 -23.52 -20.77
C ILE A 30 -15.23 -23.29 -21.27
N LEU A 31 -14.25 -23.77 -20.50
CA LEU A 31 -12.82 -23.62 -20.77
C LEU A 31 -12.40 -24.10 -22.17
N SER A 32 -13.05 -25.14 -22.69
CA SER A 32 -12.73 -25.72 -24.00
C SER A 32 -13.04 -24.79 -25.18
N LYS A 33 -13.91 -23.79 -25.01
CA LYS A 33 -14.25 -22.80 -26.04
C LYS A 33 -13.34 -21.57 -26.00
N LEU A 34 -12.52 -21.41 -24.97
CA LEU A 34 -11.76 -20.20 -24.73
C LEU A 34 -10.35 -20.33 -25.34
N SER A 35 -10.17 -19.85 -26.57
CA SER A 35 -8.90 -19.91 -27.31
C SER A 35 -7.72 -19.17 -26.63
N GLY A 36 -8.02 -18.30 -25.66
CA GLY A 36 -7.05 -17.52 -24.91
C GLY A 36 -6.65 -18.10 -23.54
N TYR A 37 -7.28 -19.19 -23.08
CA TYR A 37 -7.04 -19.71 -21.74
C TYR A 37 -5.58 -20.17 -21.56
N GLY A 38 -4.91 -19.67 -20.52
CA GLY A 38 -3.53 -20.05 -20.20
C GLY A 38 -2.44 -19.48 -21.12
N LYS A 39 -2.78 -18.66 -22.12
CA LYS A 39 -1.78 -18.00 -22.99
C LYS A 39 -0.86 -17.04 -22.22
N GLY A 40 -1.32 -16.55 -21.08
CA GLY A 40 -0.59 -15.68 -20.17
C GLY A 40 0.29 -16.42 -19.16
N SER A 41 0.37 -17.75 -19.17
CA SER A 41 1.06 -18.56 -18.14
C SER A 41 2.53 -18.21 -17.92
N LYS A 42 3.20 -17.63 -18.93
CA LYS A 42 4.60 -17.17 -18.86
C LYS A 42 4.79 -15.85 -18.11
N TYR A 43 3.73 -15.07 -17.89
CA TYR A 43 3.79 -13.78 -17.22
C TYR A 43 3.45 -13.91 -15.74
N SER A 44 4.03 -13.03 -14.91
CA SER A 44 3.64 -12.96 -13.50
C SER A 44 2.20 -12.44 -13.38
N LYS A 45 1.53 -12.71 -12.24
CA LYS A 45 0.16 -12.19 -12.03
C LYS A 45 0.15 -10.66 -12.10
N GLN A 46 1.14 -10.04 -11.47
CA GLN A 46 1.32 -8.59 -11.44
C GLN A 46 1.46 -8.00 -12.85
N ASP A 47 2.23 -8.66 -13.73
CA ASP A 47 2.39 -8.20 -15.11
C ASP A 47 1.10 -8.33 -15.91
N ILE A 48 0.34 -9.42 -15.72
CA ILE A 48 -0.96 -9.60 -16.39
C ILE A 48 -1.96 -8.54 -15.92
N ASP A 49 -2.03 -8.26 -14.61
CA ASP A 49 -2.92 -7.25 -14.06
C ASP A 49 -2.53 -5.85 -14.59
N ARG A 50 -1.22 -5.54 -14.67
CA ARG A 50 -0.73 -4.31 -15.32
C ARG A 50 -1.17 -4.21 -16.77
N ILE A 51 -0.98 -5.27 -17.56
CA ILE A 51 -1.42 -5.30 -18.98
C ILE A 51 -2.93 -5.02 -19.08
N ALA A 52 -3.75 -5.69 -18.25
CA ALA A 52 -5.19 -5.53 -18.28
C ALA A 52 -5.64 -4.11 -17.90
N HIS A 53 -5.06 -3.52 -16.84
CA HIS A 53 -5.34 -2.13 -16.47
C HIS A 53 -4.87 -1.13 -17.52
N THR A 54 -3.72 -1.37 -18.18
CA THR A 54 -3.30 -0.54 -19.32
C THR A 54 -4.29 -0.63 -20.48
N MET A 55 -4.86 -1.82 -20.76
CA MET A 55 -5.90 -1.96 -21.79
C MET A 55 -7.18 -1.20 -21.44
N VAL A 56 -7.57 -1.16 -20.17
CA VAL A 56 -8.71 -0.34 -19.70
C VAL A 56 -8.39 1.16 -19.85
N PHE A 57 -7.20 1.59 -19.40
CA PHE A 57 -6.77 2.98 -19.50
C PHE A 57 -6.70 3.49 -20.94
N GLU A 58 -6.22 2.66 -21.87
CA GLU A 58 -6.16 2.98 -23.31
C GLU A 58 -7.54 2.88 -24.01
N GLY A 59 -8.60 2.51 -23.28
CA GLY A 59 -9.96 2.35 -23.83
C GLY A 59 -10.10 1.18 -24.80
N ILE A 60 -9.20 0.19 -24.73
CA ILE A 60 -9.29 -1.06 -25.47
C ILE A 60 -10.31 -1.98 -24.78
N LEU A 61 -10.31 -1.97 -23.45
CA LEU A 61 -11.32 -2.58 -22.61
C LEU A 61 -12.09 -1.48 -21.88
N GLU A 62 -13.34 -1.75 -21.54
CA GLU A 62 -14.20 -0.85 -20.77
C GLU A 62 -14.81 -1.62 -19.60
N GLU A 63 -14.83 -1.01 -18.42
CA GLU A 63 -15.46 -1.57 -17.22
C GLU A 63 -16.83 -0.91 -17.04
N ILE A 64 -17.90 -1.69 -17.17
CA ILE A 64 -19.28 -1.22 -17.01
C ILE A 64 -19.81 -1.77 -15.69
N SER A 65 -20.24 -0.86 -14.82
CA SER A 65 -20.85 -1.24 -13.55
C SER A 65 -22.30 -1.66 -13.76
N GLU A 66 -22.60 -2.92 -13.47
CA GLU A 66 -23.97 -3.44 -13.48
C GLU A 66 -24.44 -3.76 -12.07
N GLN A 67 -25.62 -3.27 -11.72
CA GLN A 67 -26.26 -3.61 -10.46
C GLN A 67 -27.00 -4.95 -10.61
N ALA A 68 -26.51 -5.96 -9.90
CA ALA A 68 -27.22 -7.23 -9.79
C ALA A 68 -28.51 -7.07 -8.97
N GLY A 69 -29.51 -7.91 -9.24
CA GLY A 69 -30.84 -7.83 -8.61
C GLY A 69 -30.87 -7.99 -7.08
N ASN A 70 -29.74 -8.32 -6.46
CA ASN A 70 -29.54 -8.40 -5.01
C ASN A 70 -28.95 -7.11 -4.41
N GLY A 71 -28.82 -6.03 -5.19
CA GLY A 71 -28.31 -4.74 -4.74
C GLY A 71 -26.79 -4.62 -4.73
N PHE A 72 -26.05 -5.65 -5.15
CA PHE A 72 -24.60 -5.58 -5.33
C PHE A 72 -24.27 -5.07 -6.73
N SER A 73 -23.36 -4.11 -6.84
CA SER A 73 -22.76 -3.74 -8.13
C SER A 73 -21.53 -4.59 -8.41
N ALA A 74 -21.33 -4.94 -9.68
CA ALA A 74 -20.11 -5.56 -10.16
C ALA A 74 -19.71 -4.91 -11.48
N ASP A 75 -18.40 -4.76 -11.68
CA ASP A 75 -17.84 -4.15 -12.89
C ASP A 75 -17.44 -5.26 -13.86
N TYR A 76 -18.08 -5.25 -15.03
CA TYR A 76 -17.91 -6.23 -16.09
C TYR A 76 -17.11 -5.64 -17.24
N VAL A 77 -16.32 -6.48 -17.90
CA VAL A 77 -15.42 -6.04 -18.97
C VAL A 77 -16.07 -6.21 -20.32
N HIS A 78 -16.09 -5.12 -21.08
CA HIS A 78 -16.55 -5.04 -22.46
C HIS A 78 -15.42 -4.57 -23.39
N LEU A 79 -15.62 -4.73 -24.70
CA LEU A 79 -14.75 -4.14 -25.70
C LEU A 79 -14.97 -2.63 -25.72
N GLY A 80 -13.90 -1.86 -25.50
CA GLY A 80 -13.96 -0.40 -25.54
C GLY A 80 -13.86 0.15 -26.96
N ARG A 81 -13.99 1.47 -27.10
CA ARG A 81 -13.94 2.20 -28.38
C ARG A 81 -12.65 1.97 -29.18
N ASN A 82 -11.54 1.66 -28.52
CA ASN A 82 -10.24 1.44 -29.17
C ASN A 82 -9.92 -0.04 -29.40
N SER A 83 -10.89 -0.95 -29.23
CA SER A 83 -10.69 -2.39 -29.43
C SER A 83 -10.49 -2.79 -30.89
N ASP A 84 -11.35 -2.33 -31.80
CA ASP A 84 -11.31 -2.73 -33.21
C ASP A 84 -9.97 -2.43 -33.91
N PRO A 85 -9.37 -1.22 -33.76
CA PRO A 85 -8.07 -0.94 -34.37
C PRO A 85 -6.95 -1.85 -33.84
N VAL A 86 -7.02 -2.27 -32.58
CA VAL A 86 -6.02 -3.16 -31.97
C VAL A 86 -6.22 -4.60 -32.47
N MET A 87 -7.47 -5.06 -32.56
CA MET A 87 -7.79 -6.39 -33.08
C MET A 87 -7.42 -6.53 -34.56
N ASN A 88 -7.57 -5.46 -35.34
CA ASN A 88 -7.19 -5.41 -36.76
C ASN A 88 -5.70 -5.13 -37.00
N GLY A 89 -4.89 -4.96 -35.94
CA GLY A 89 -3.46 -4.66 -36.04
C GLY A 89 -3.13 -3.26 -36.56
N GLN A 90 -4.12 -2.35 -36.60
CA GLN A 90 -3.94 -0.95 -36.98
C GLN A 90 -3.35 -0.10 -35.85
N ARG A 91 -3.54 -0.53 -34.59
CA ARG A 91 -2.99 0.13 -33.41
C ARG A 91 -2.26 -0.86 -32.52
N THR A 92 -1.11 -0.44 -32.01
CA THR A 92 -0.35 -1.12 -30.96
C THR A 92 -0.40 -0.31 -29.67
N PHE A 93 -0.37 -0.97 -28.52
CA PHE A 93 -0.23 -0.30 -27.23
C PHE A 93 1.01 -0.86 -26.50
N TYR A 94 1.57 -0.05 -25.61
CA TYR A 94 2.79 -0.38 -24.87
C TYR A 94 2.46 -0.49 -23.38
N VAL A 95 3.09 -1.48 -22.72
CA VAL A 95 2.97 -1.68 -21.27
C VAL A 95 4.37 -1.59 -20.70
N ASP A 96 4.56 -0.71 -19.73
CA ASP A 96 5.83 -0.59 -19.01
C ASP A 96 5.87 -1.62 -17.87
N PHE A 97 6.97 -2.35 -17.80
CA PHE A 97 7.23 -3.31 -16.74
C PHE A 97 8.42 -2.82 -15.93
N SER A 98 8.18 -2.52 -14.65
CA SER A 98 9.25 -2.20 -13.71
C SER A 98 10.27 -3.35 -13.70
N ARG A 99 11.42 -3.15 -14.33
CA ARG A 99 12.52 -4.09 -14.23
C ARG A 99 13.04 -3.98 -12.80
N LYS A 100 13.14 -5.12 -12.11
CA LYS A 100 13.89 -5.16 -10.85
C LYS A 100 15.29 -4.64 -11.19
N ALA A 101 15.70 -3.57 -10.52
CA ALA A 101 17.03 -3.02 -10.70
C ALA A 101 18.04 -4.17 -10.54
N PRO A 102 19.06 -4.28 -11.41
CA PRO A 102 20.10 -5.27 -11.23
C PRO A 102 20.65 -5.13 -9.80
N PRO A 103 20.88 -6.26 -9.10
CA PRO A 103 21.40 -6.20 -7.74
C PRO A 103 22.66 -5.34 -7.74
N PRO A 104 22.82 -4.44 -6.75
CA PRO A 104 24.00 -3.58 -6.69
C PRO A 104 25.25 -4.45 -6.74
N PRO A 105 26.30 -4.02 -7.47
CA PRO A 105 27.53 -4.79 -7.58
C PRO A 105 28.04 -5.07 -6.17
N LYS A 106 28.18 -6.35 -5.83
CA LYS A 106 28.70 -6.78 -4.53
C LYS A 106 30.07 -6.14 -4.37
N THR A 107 30.20 -5.22 -3.43
CA THR A 107 31.50 -4.65 -3.06
C THR A 107 32.41 -5.82 -2.65
N PRO A 108 33.65 -5.88 -3.17
CA PRO A 108 34.57 -6.96 -2.82
C PRO A 108 34.80 -6.92 -1.31
N LYS A 109 34.44 -8.01 -0.63
CA LYS A 109 34.82 -8.23 0.77
C LYS A 109 36.34 -8.08 0.84
N LYS A 110 36.82 -7.02 1.50
CA LYS A 110 38.23 -6.90 1.87
C LYS A 110 38.63 -8.19 2.58
N ALA A 111 39.56 -8.91 1.97
CA ALA A 111 40.23 -10.03 2.59
C ALA A 111 40.81 -9.54 3.92
N LYS A 112 40.33 -10.11 5.02
CA LYS A 112 41.05 -10.02 6.30
C LYS A 112 42.24 -10.95 6.16
N THR A 113 43.42 -10.35 6.12
CA THR A 113 44.72 -11.00 6.18
C THR A 113 44.83 -11.84 7.45
N ASP A 114 45.48 -12.98 7.28
CA ASP A 114 45.60 -14.11 8.20
C ASP A 114 46.14 -13.78 9.59
N GLY A 115 45.48 -14.34 10.61
CA GLY A 115 46.05 -14.58 11.93
C GLY A 115 46.03 -16.08 12.19
N ALA A 116 47.18 -16.72 12.05
CA ALA A 116 47.38 -18.14 12.26
C ALA A 116 47.32 -18.52 13.76
N SER A 117 46.59 -19.59 14.09
CA SER A 117 47.06 -20.61 15.04
C SER A 117 46.29 -21.93 14.84
N ASN A 118 47.07 -23.01 14.90
CA ASN A 118 46.68 -24.41 14.76
C ASN A 118 45.93 -24.93 16.00
N ASP A 119 44.98 -25.84 15.83
CA ASP A 119 44.85 -27.13 16.57
C ASP A 119 43.62 -27.92 16.03
N VAL A 120 43.79 -29.03 15.31
CA VAL A 120 43.83 -30.44 15.79
C VAL A 120 42.51 -30.93 16.43
N THR A 121 41.77 -31.76 15.67
CA THR A 121 41.36 -33.16 16.00
C THR A 121 40.00 -33.56 15.39
N THR A 122 40.07 -34.43 14.39
CA THR A 122 39.29 -35.67 14.16
C THR A 122 38.05 -35.95 15.03
N THR A 123 36.90 -36.26 14.43
CA THR A 123 36.29 -37.62 14.49
C THR A 123 34.92 -37.74 13.79
N THR A 124 34.79 -38.90 13.15
CA THR A 124 33.66 -39.56 12.49
C THR A 124 32.44 -39.85 13.39
N ARG A 125 31.22 -39.88 12.82
CA ARG A 125 30.33 -41.08 12.82
C ARG A 125 29.00 -40.92 12.05
N LYS A 126 28.77 -41.90 11.17
CA LYS A 126 27.44 -42.37 10.69
C LYS A 126 26.56 -42.83 11.87
N LYS A 127 25.22 -42.69 11.77
CA LYS A 127 24.23 -43.77 11.50
C LYS A 127 22.76 -43.40 11.86
N GLN A 128 21.88 -43.68 10.89
CA GLN A 128 20.65 -44.50 10.96
C GLN A 128 19.41 -44.12 11.82
N SER A 129 18.30 -43.93 11.08
CA SER A 129 16.97 -44.56 11.19
C SER A 129 16.15 -44.53 12.50
N LYS A 130 14.87 -44.14 12.41
CA LYS A 130 13.71 -45.07 12.48
C LYS A 130 12.35 -44.36 12.35
N LYS A 131 11.39 -45.19 11.97
CA LYS A 131 9.99 -45.00 11.56
C LYS A 131 9.07 -45.22 12.77
N SER A 132 8.01 -44.42 12.92
CA SER A 132 6.76 -44.88 13.55
C SER A 132 5.57 -44.05 13.10
N LYS A 133 4.52 -44.77 12.68
CA LYS A 133 3.16 -44.28 12.44
C LYS A 133 2.38 -44.40 13.75
N THR A 134 1.50 -43.44 14.02
CA THR A 134 0.20 -43.69 14.66
C THR A 134 -0.75 -42.56 14.30
N ALA A 135 -2.00 -42.94 14.03
CA ALA A 135 -3.09 -42.08 13.61
C ALA A 135 -3.99 -41.75 14.81
N SER A 136 -4.55 -40.54 14.84
CA SER A 136 -5.88 -40.26 15.38
C SER A 136 -6.38 -38.87 14.97
N GLN A 137 -7.66 -38.86 14.60
CA GLN A 137 -8.65 -37.78 14.39
C GLN A 137 -8.62 -36.71 15.52
N SER A 138 -9.16 -35.48 15.48
CA SER A 138 -10.01 -34.68 14.58
C SER A 138 -9.95 -33.19 15.04
N ASP A 139 -10.61 -32.31 14.28
CA ASP A 139 -11.15 -30.99 14.67
C ASP A 139 -10.32 -29.70 14.53
N LYS A 140 -10.54 -29.08 13.35
CA LYS A 140 -10.92 -27.67 13.11
C LYS A 140 -10.09 -26.54 13.75
N LYS A 141 -9.26 -25.89 12.92
CA LYS A 141 -9.36 -24.45 12.55
C LYS A 141 -8.24 -24.13 11.55
N GLY A 142 -8.58 -23.43 10.46
CA GLY A 142 -7.67 -23.15 9.35
C GLY A 142 -6.45 -22.33 9.78
N LYS A 143 -5.25 -22.90 9.60
CA LYS A 143 -3.96 -22.22 9.77
C LYS A 143 -3.36 -21.91 8.40
N THR A 144 -2.99 -20.66 8.19
CA THR A 144 -2.21 -20.19 7.03
C THR A 144 -0.79 -20.77 7.13
N VAL A 145 -0.34 -21.42 6.06
CA VAL A 145 0.99 -22.04 5.95
C VAL A 145 1.87 -21.18 5.06
N VAL A 146 3.06 -20.81 5.54
CA VAL A 146 4.07 -20.10 4.75
C VAL A 146 5.28 -21.02 4.57
N ILE A 147 5.78 -21.12 3.33
CA ILE A 147 6.91 -21.98 2.96
C ILE A 147 8.18 -21.12 2.88
N ARG A 148 9.19 -21.41 3.72
CA ARG A 148 10.56 -20.87 3.61
C ARG A 148 11.57 -22.01 3.68
N ASN A 149 12.50 -22.04 2.72
CA ASN A 149 13.61 -23.01 2.64
C ASN A 149 13.22 -24.49 2.79
N GLY A 150 12.10 -24.90 2.18
CA GLY A 150 11.71 -26.31 2.08
C GLY A 150 11.36 -27.00 3.41
N LYS A 151 11.23 -26.25 4.51
CA LYS A 151 10.73 -26.76 5.80
C LYS A 151 9.50 -25.98 6.23
N PHE A 152 8.49 -26.72 6.72
CA PHE A 152 7.25 -26.16 7.24
C PHE A 152 7.50 -25.55 8.62
N TYR A 153 7.06 -24.31 8.81
CA TYR A 153 7.06 -23.67 10.12
C TYR A 153 5.65 -23.18 10.44
N VAL A 154 5.19 -23.44 11.66
CA VAL A 154 3.97 -22.86 12.22
C VAL A 154 4.45 -21.82 13.22
N PRO A 155 4.29 -20.51 12.96
CA PRO A 155 4.64 -19.48 13.93
C PRO A 155 3.71 -19.58 15.15
N ASP A 156 4.27 -19.44 16.34
CA ASP A 156 3.48 -19.22 17.55
C ASP A 156 2.89 -17.80 17.53
N ALA A 157 1.70 -17.65 18.13
CA ALA A 157 0.82 -16.50 17.91
C ALA A 157 1.26 -15.19 18.61
N ASP A 158 2.46 -15.17 19.20
CA ASP A 158 2.92 -14.10 20.08
C ASP A 158 4.08 -13.26 19.50
N ASP A 159 4.55 -13.56 18.27
CA ASP A 159 5.70 -12.89 17.62
C ASP A 159 5.31 -11.82 16.57
N PHE A 160 4.24 -11.04 16.79
CA PHE A 160 4.02 -9.80 16.04
C PHE A 160 4.76 -8.62 16.69
N GLU A 161 6.09 -8.69 16.71
CA GLU A 161 6.92 -7.52 16.99
C GLU A 161 6.88 -6.56 15.80
N ASN A 162 6.10 -5.49 15.99
CA ASN A 162 6.41 -4.10 15.69
C ASN A 162 7.53 -3.84 14.67
N GLY A 163 7.22 -4.02 13.38
CA GLY A 163 8.04 -3.55 12.27
C GLY A 163 7.94 -2.04 12.12
N ASN A 164 8.66 -1.30 12.98
CA ASN A 164 9.00 0.09 12.75
C ASN A 164 9.97 0.16 11.57
N GLU A 165 9.42 0.28 10.37
CA GLU A 165 10.20 0.55 9.16
C GLU A 165 10.75 1.98 9.26
N ASN A 166 11.97 2.11 9.78
CA ASN A 166 12.80 3.29 9.59
C ASN A 166 13.03 3.47 8.09
N PHE A 167 12.21 4.32 7.48
CA PHE A 167 12.40 4.83 6.14
C PHE A 167 13.52 5.89 6.22
N ASP A 168 14.75 5.45 6.00
CA ASP A 168 15.90 6.33 5.82
C ASP A 168 15.71 7.10 4.49
N GLU A 169 15.16 8.30 4.58
CA GLU A 169 15.16 9.28 3.48
C GLU A 169 16.54 9.92 3.36
N ASP A 170 17.35 9.37 2.47
CA ASP A 170 18.55 9.99 1.96
C ASP A 170 18.19 11.28 1.17
N ASP A 171 18.54 12.41 1.77
CA ASP A 171 19.20 13.58 1.16
C ASP A 171 18.85 13.91 -0.30
N PHE A 172 17.78 14.67 -0.51
CA PHE A 172 17.62 15.53 -1.68
C PHE A 172 17.64 17.00 -1.27
N GLY A 173 18.84 17.57 -1.23
CA GLY A 173 19.06 19.01 -1.12
C GLY A 173 18.61 19.74 -2.39
N LEU A 174 17.58 20.59 -2.27
CA LEU A 174 17.22 21.58 -3.27
C LEU A 174 16.63 22.84 -2.61
N GLY A 175 17.43 23.92 -2.60
CA GLY A 175 16.98 25.30 -2.77
C GLY A 175 16.17 25.93 -1.64
N THR A 176 16.87 26.52 -0.66
CA THR A 176 16.33 27.42 0.35
C THR A 176 15.70 28.70 -0.26
N PHE A 177 14.41 28.92 -0.06
CA PHE A 177 13.80 30.26 -0.07
C PHE A 177 13.57 30.70 1.38
N ALA A 178 14.48 31.52 1.89
CA ALA A 178 14.42 32.06 3.24
C ALA A 178 13.38 33.18 3.33
N HIS A 179 12.17 32.86 3.79
CA HIS A 179 11.23 33.87 4.29
C HIS A 179 11.59 34.20 5.75
N ARG A 180 12.10 35.41 5.98
CA ARG A 180 12.26 35.99 7.32
C ARG A 180 10.88 36.32 7.89
N VAL A 181 10.42 35.53 8.87
CA VAL A 181 9.27 35.86 9.71
C VAL A 181 9.80 36.48 10.99
N GLY A 182 9.39 37.72 11.27
CA GLY A 182 9.83 38.49 12.43
C GLY A 182 9.28 37.92 13.73
N SER A 183 10.19 37.54 14.63
CA SER A 183 9.89 37.06 15.97
C SER A 183 9.35 38.19 16.85
N LYS A 184 8.05 38.21 17.09
CA LYS A 184 7.47 38.86 18.28
C LYS A 184 7.18 37.76 19.30
N ALA A 185 8.07 37.64 20.28
CA ALA A 185 7.91 36.74 21.41
C ALA A 185 6.81 37.25 22.34
N CYS A 186 5.67 36.56 22.35
CA CYS A 186 4.69 36.65 23.42
C CYS A 186 4.96 35.55 24.47
N ASN A 187 4.86 35.98 25.72
CA ASN A 187 5.23 35.31 26.96
C ASN A 187 4.47 33.98 27.16
N ALA A 188 5.16 32.84 27.04
CA ALA A 188 4.61 31.50 27.20
C ALA A 188 4.87 30.98 28.63
N GLN A 189 3.98 31.31 29.56
CA GLN A 189 3.96 30.69 30.89
C GLN A 189 2.96 29.52 30.90
N ASN A 190 3.46 28.32 31.26
CA ASN A 190 2.69 27.11 31.59
C ASN A 190 1.76 26.54 30.51
N LYS A 191 2.26 26.30 29.28
CA LYS A 191 1.57 25.39 28.37
C LYS A 191 1.98 23.95 28.69
N ALA A 192 1.01 23.12 29.06
CA ALA A 192 1.19 21.72 29.35
C ALA A 192 1.79 21.00 28.13
N VAL A 193 3.06 20.61 28.22
CA VAL A 193 3.73 19.85 27.16
C VAL A 193 3.23 18.41 27.24
N LEU A 194 2.57 17.93 26.19
CA LEU A 194 2.13 16.53 26.13
C LEU A 194 3.34 15.57 26.18
N PRO A 195 3.19 14.38 26.79
CA PRO A 195 4.18 13.30 26.70
C PRO A 195 4.52 12.97 25.24
N LYS A 196 5.79 12.68 24.96
CA LYS A 196 6.31 12.44 23.59
C LYS A 196 5.50 11.40 22.80
N GLU A 197 5.07 10.33 23.46
CA GLU A 197 4.25 9.28 22.84
C GLU A 197 2.88 9.79 22.38
N GLN A 198 2.24 10.63 23.20
CA GLN A 198 0.94 11.21 22.85
C GLN A 198 1.07 12.25 21.73
N THR A 199 2.15 13.03 21.76
CA THR A 199 2.48 13.97 20.68
C THR A 199 2.66 13.23 19.36
N GLN A 200 3.39 12.11 19.33
CA GLN A 200 3.59 11.32 18.11
C GLN A 200 2.27 10.74 17.57
N MET A 201 1.44 10.15 18.45
CA MET A 201 0.11 9.67 18.06
C MET A 201 -0.77 10.80 17.49
N LEU A 202 -0.64 12.01 18.03
CA LEU A 202 -1.35 13.18 17.53
C LEU A 202 -0.82 13.63 16.17
N VAL A 203 0.49 13.64 15.97
CA VAL A 203 1.14 13.91 14.67
C VAL A 203 0.61 12.96 13.60
N ASP A 204 0.65 11.64 13.86
CA ASP A 204 0.22 10.64 12.87
C ASP A 204 -1.26 10.76 12.54
N ARG A 205 -2.07 11.12 13.53
CA ARG A 205 -3.50 11.38 13.33
C ARG A 205 -3.76 12.63 12.50
N ILE A 206 -3.03 13.72 12.77
CA ILE A 206 -3.14 14.95 11.99
C ILE A 206 -2.72 14.67 10.54
N LYS A 207 -1.59 13.99 10.32
CA LYS A 207 -1.17 13.56 8.98
C LYS A 207 -2.26 12.78 8.26
N LYS A 208 -2.85 11.77 8.91
CA LYS A 208 -3.95 10.98 8.32
C LYS A 208 -5.16 11.84 7.94
N LEU A 209 -5.51 12.83 8.75
CA LEU A 209 -6.62 13.74 8.45
C LEU A 209 -6.32 14.65 7.27
N VAL A 210 -5.10 15.20 7.22
CA VAL A 210 -4.66 16.04 6.10
C VAL A 210 -4.60 15.22 4.81
N SER A 211 -4.17 13.95 4.86
CA SER A 211 -4.21 13.04 3.71
C SER A 211 -5.64 12.76 3.23
N LEU A 212 -6.57 12.43 4.14
CA LEU A 212 -7.97 12.21 3.79
C LEU A 212 -8.62 13.46 3.19
N TRP A 213 -8.25 14.64 3.69
CA TRP A 213 -8.73 15.90 3.14
C TRP A 213 -8.15 16.17 1.75
N ALA A 214 -6.86 15.94 1.53
CA ALA A 214 -6.27 16.05 0.19
C ALA A 214 -6.95 15.11 -0.82
N ASP A 215 -7.30 13.89 -0.41
CA ASP A 215 -8.05 12.97 -1.27
C ASP A 215 -9.48 13.46 -1.55
N GLU A 216 -10.17 14.04 -0.57
CA GLU A 216 -11.49 14.67 -0.77
C GLU A 216 -11.42 15.85 -1.77
N GLU A 217 -10.42 16.71 -1.66
CA GLU A 217 -10.18 17.79 -2.63
C GLU A 217 -9.93 17.24 -4.04
N ARG A 218 -9.16 16.16 -4.15
CA ARG A 218 -8.93 15.47 -5.43
C ARG A 218 -10.20 14.89 -6.03
N MET A 219 -11.09 14.36 -5.20
CA MET A 219 -12.41 13.88 -5.64
C MET A 219 -13.32 15.02 -6.12
N ASN A 220 -13.15 16.23 -5.58
CA ASN A 220 -13.84 17.44 -6.04
C ASN A 220 -13.22 18.07 -7.31
N GLY A 221 -12.18 17.46 -7.87
CA GLY A 221 -11.49 17.95 -9.08
C GLY A 221 -10.34 18.92 -8.80
N ASN A 222 -10.04 19.22 -7.53
CA ASN A 222 -8.94 20.09 -7.15
C ASN A 222 -7.62 19.29 -7.08
N LYS A 223 -6.55 19.79 -7.70
CA LYS A 223 -5.21 19.17 -7.63
C LYS A 223 -4.48 19.63 -6.37
N VAL A 224 -4.88 19.10 -5.22
CA VAL A 224 -4.29 19.42 -3.92
C VAL A 224 -3.54 18.20 -3.38
N PHE A 225 -2.32 18.41 -2.88
CA PHE A 225 -1.56 17.41 -2.14
C PHE A 225 -1.54 17.76 -0.65
N TYR A 226 -1.28 16.77 0.21
CA TYR A 226 -1.31 16.98 1.66
C TYR A 226 -0.30 18.06 2.13
N TRP A 227 0.86 18.17 1.49
CA TRP A 227 1.86 19.20 1.83
C TRP A 227 1.45 20.61 1.36
N ASN A 228 0.54 20.74 0.38
CA ASN A 228 -0.05 22.03 0.01
C ASN A 228 -1.03 22.54 1.07
N ILE A 229 -1.55 21.63 1.90
CA ILE A 229 -2.51 21.93 2.94
C ILE A 229 -1.81 22.22 4.26
N MET A 230 -0.85 21.37 4.64
CA MET A 230 -0.15 21.48 5.91
C MET A 230 1.27 20.93 5.81
N ASN A 231 2.25 21.74 6.20
CA ASN A 231 3.66 21.34 6.24
C ASN A 231 3.98 20.48 7.47
N LYS A 232 5.16 19.84 7.44
CA LYS A 232 5.66 19.01 8.55
C LYS A 232 5.82 19.84 9.84
N ASP A 233 6.37 21.04 9.72
CA ASP A 233 6.61 21.93 10.87
C ASP A 233 5.29 22.44 11.48
N GLU A 234 4.30 22.71 10.64
CA GLU A 234 2.95 23.09 11.02
C GLU A 234 2.26 21.97 11.80
N THR A 235 2.36 20.74 11.28
CA THR A 235 1.85 19.53 11.94
C THR A 235 2.47 19.37 13.33
N ASN A 236 3.80 19.47 13.44
CA ASN A 236 4.51 19.33 14.71
C ASN A 236 4.13 20.43 15.71
N THR A 237 3.93 21.66 15.23
CA THR A 237 3.55 22.79 16.08
C THR A 237 2.14 22.60 16.64
N ILE A 238 1.18 22.17 15.81
CA ILE A 238 -0.18 21.85 16.25
C ILE A 238 -0.17 20.68 17.25
N SER A 239 0.62 19.63 17.01
CA SER A 239 0.72 18.50 17.94
C SER A 239 1.32 18.86 19.28
N THR A 240 2.22 19.85 19.33
CA THR A 240 2.88 20.29 20.57
C THR A 240 2.02 21.27 21.36
N GLN A 241 1.35 22.20 20.66
CA GLN A 241 0.58 23.28 21.29
C GLN A 241 -0.88 22.89 21.56
N VAL A 242 -1.40 21.89 20.84
CA VAL A 242 -2.77 21.36 20.95
C VAL A 242 -3.81 22.49 20.98
N PRO A 243 -3.92 23.30 19.91
CA PRO A 243 -4.91 24.38 19.85
C PRO A 243 -6.32 23.81 20.01
N THR A 244 -7.07 24.39 20.93
CA THR A 244 -8.44 24.00 21.25
C THR A 244 -9.46 24.94 20.63
N SER A 245 -9.04 26.14 20.24
CA SER A 245 -9.88 27.14 19.57
C SER A 245 -9.31 27.58 18.22
N MET A 246 -10.15 28.24 17.43
CA MET A 246 -9.75 28.75 16.11
C MET A 246 -8.81 29.95 16.26
N GLU A 247 -9.01 30.77 17.29
CA GLU A 247 -8.19 31.94 17.60
C GLU A 247 -6.76 31.53 17.98
N GLU A 248 -6.62 30.43 18.74
CA GLU A 248 -5.31 29.85 19.05
C GLU A 248 -4.60 29.39 17.78
N LEU A 249 -5.33 28.71 16.89
CA LEU A 249 -4.79 28.20 15.63
C LEU A 249 -4.31 29.34 14.72
N SER A 250 -5.12 30.39 14.56
CA SER A 250 -4.77 31.59 13.78
C SER A 250 -3.63 32.39 14.43
N SER A 251 -3.54 32.42 15.75
CA SER A 251 -2.44 33.10 16.46
C SER A 251 -1.07 32.49 16.15
N PHE A 252 -1.00 31.24 15.71
CA PHE A 252 0.26 30.63 15.33
C PHE A 252 0.70 30.98 13.90
N GLY A 253 -0.18 31.54 13.07
CA GLY A 253 0.12 31.88 11.67
C GLY A 253 0.55 30.66 10.84
N ILE A 254 0.11 29.48 11.25
CA ILE A 254 0.52 28.18 10.69
C ILE A 254 -0.24 27.89 9.40
N LEU A 255 -1.51 28.30 9.33
CA LEU A 255 -2.37 28.02 8.19
C LEU A 255 -2.56 29.31 7.39
N GLY A 256 -2.52 29.21 6.05
CA GLY A 256 -2.88 30.33 5.21
C GLY A 256 -4.33 30.76 5.47
N GLU A 257 -4.64 32.07 5.42
CA GLU A 257 -5.97 32.62 5.73
C GLU A 257 -7.13 31.93 4.99
N ASN A 258 -6.87 31.44 3.77
CA ASN A 258 -7.84 30.69 2.97
C ASN A 258 -8.16 29.32 3.58
N ILE A 259 -7.13 28.60 4.02
CA ILE A 259 -7.26 27.28 4.65
C ILE A 259 -7.97 27.40 6.00
N GLU A 260 -7.64 28.44 6.77
CA GLU A 260 -8.28 28.70 8.06
C GLU A 260 -9.79 28.89 7.93
N ARG A 261 -10.24 29.68 6.94
CA ARG A 261 -11.64 30.01 6.72
C ARG A 261 -12.49 28.81 6.31
N GLU A 262 -12.00 28.03 5.35
CA GLU A 262 -12.76 26.91 4.80
C GLU A 262 -12.65 25.66 5.67
N ASN A 263 -11.48 25.41 6.26
CA ASN A 263 -11.13 24.09 6.77
C ASN A 263 -10.52 24.06 8.18
N GLY A 264 -10.26 25.23 8.80
CA GLY A 264 -9.67 25.32 10.14
C GLY A 264 -10.46 24.60 11.25
N LYS A 265 -11.76 24.37 11.06
CA LYS A 265 -12.61 23.64 12.01
C LYS A 265 -12.33 22.14 12.07
N ARG A 266 -11.83 21.53 10.98
CA ARG A 266 -11.65 20.07 10.88
C ARG A 266 -10.53 19.56 11.82
N PRO A 267 -9.33 20.17 11.86
CA PRO A 267 -8.28 19.79 12.81
C PRO A 267 -8.73 19.96 14.27
N ILE A 268 -9.33 21.10 14.61
CA ILE A 268 -9.78 21.42 15.97
C ILE A 268 -10.79 20.38 16.49
N LYS A 269 -11.79 20.03 15.67
CA LYS A 269 -12.79 19.00 16.04
C LYS A 269 -12.14 17.65 16.32
N SER A 270 -11.11 17.28 15.56
CA SER A 270 -10.39 16.02 15.76
C SER A 270 -9.57 16.00 17.05
N ILE A 271 -8.91 17.12 17.35
CA ILE A 271 -8.12 17.32 18.57
C ILE A 271 -9.05 17.29 19.80
N ALA A 272 -10.09 18.12 19.81
CA ALA A 272 -11.05 18.26 20.91
C ALA A 272 -11.74 16.93 21.26
N GLY A 273 -12.07 16.11 20.25
CA GLY A 273 -12.76 14.83 20.47
C GLY A 273 -11.94 13.77 21.23
N LYS A 274 -10.62 13.93 21.40
CA LYS A 274 -9.78 13.03 22.21
C LYS A 274 -9.27 13.66 23.49
N SER A 275 -9.05 14.98 23.55
CA SER A 275 -8.71 15.64 24.82
C SER A 275 -9.78 15.36 25.88
N ALA A 276 -11.06 15.29 25.48
CA ALA A 276 -12.18 14.90 26.35
C ALA A 276 -12.18 13.43 26.84
N LYS A 277 -11.26 12.58 26.37
CA LYS A 277 -11.11 11.18 26.82
C LYS A 277 -9.83 10.96 27.65
N ILE A 278 -8.92 11.93 27.67
CA ILE A 278 -7.63 11.84 28.36
C ILE A 278 -7.69 12.56 29.72
N TYR A 279 -8.60 13.52 29.87
CA TYR A 279 -9.02 14.12 31.14
C TYR A 279 -10.35 13.50 31.60
#